data_AF-A0A534MCW6-F1
#
_entry.id   AF-A0A534MCW6-F1
#
_cell.length_a   1.000
_cell.length_b   1.000
_cell.length_c   1.000
_cell.angle_alpha   90.00
_cell.angle_beta   90.00
_cell.angle_gamma   90.00
#
_symmetry.space_group_name_H-M   'P 1'
#
loop_
_entity.id
_entity.type
_entity.pdbx_description
1 polymer ?
#
loop_
_entity_poly.entity_id
_entity_poly.type
_entity_poly.pdbx_seq_one_letter_code
_entity_poly.pdbx_strand_id
1 'polypeptide(L)'
;MVDAVRASASKMQGMKAALDARAKELDALKVQLESERQDLEKRAARLEGERRAIEGDREEVRAARASADHDLATIRADRANLSAEQSRFQDAANDLGAREKALREAEINVERLDQEMIGRMREAEAKFLAIVNREEELVNLQRDWLVAFETREQELRTITEQMRARNEESSELHGSLAHLESIFRDETDRLAAQRRELAAKEESLLQAQRYLATVLEGADVGPREAERPSPPPADEPPAPTESPPPPMPISAATVPEPVEAENTPEPEPRPTVARAEAMDRLTRAVEAWKRSRDSGRNVGEMRNTLKIAKDALQAGKYETAIRLATKVLDDLQPAVLAR
;
A
#
# COMPACT_ATOMS: atom_id res chain seq x y z
N MET A 1 -51.87 -17.20 -167.74
CA MET A 1 -51.87 -18.01 -166.49
C MET A 1 -50.47 -18.17 -165.90
N VAL A 2 -49.47 -18.63 -166.67
CA VAL A 2 -48.12 -18.96 -166.16
C VAL A 2 -47.49 -17.87 -165.28
N ASP A 3 -47.53 -16.61 -165.69
CA ASP A 3 -46.85 -15.52 -164.96
C ASP A 3 -47.53 -15.15 -163.64
N ALA A 4 -48.84 -15.33 -163.53
CA ALA A 4 -49.57 -15.18 -162.27
C ALA A 4 -49.22 -16.30 -161.28
N VAL A 5 -49.02 -17.54 -161.77
CA VAL A 5 -48.50 -18.65 -160.97
C VAL A 5 -47.05 -18.38 -160.55
N ARG A 6 -46.20 -17.85 -161.43
CA ARG A 6 -44.82 -17.45 -161.11
C ARG A 6 -44.79 -16.36 -160.03
N ALA A 7 -45.60 -15.31 -160.15
CA ALA A 7 -45.69 -14.24 -159.17
C ALA A 7 -46.22 -14.74 -157.81
N SER A 8 -47.21 -15.64 -157.81
CA SER A 8 -47.70 -16.30 -156.59
C SER A 8 -46.62 -17.16 -155.93
N ALA A 9 -45.87 -17.96 -156.72
CA ALA A 9 -44.75 -18.75 -156.24
C ALA A 9 -43.63 -17.89 -155.64
N SER A 10 -43.26 -16.78 -156.28
CA SER A 10 -42.28 -15.82 -155.72
C SER A 10 -42.77 -15.16 -154.43
N LYS A 11 -44.07 -14.82 -154.34
CA LYS A 11 -44.67 -14.30 -153.10
C LYS A 11 -44.67 -15.35 -151.98
N MET A 12 -44.96 -16.62 -152.29
CA MET A 12 -44.85 -17.74 -151.35
C MET A 12 -43.41 -18.00 -150.91
N GLN A 13 -42.43 -17.91 -151.82
CA GLN A 13 -41.00 -18.02 -151.48
C GLN A 13 -40.54 -16.88 -150.58
N GLY A 14 -40.94 -15.64 -150.86
CA GLY A 14 -40.64 -14.48 -150.01
C GLY A 14 -41.28 -14.59 -148.62
N MET A 15 -42.54 -15.03 -148.56
CA MET A 15 -43.23 -15.26 -147.28
C MET A 15 -42.61 -16.43 -146.50
N LYS A 16 -42.18 -17.50 -147.18
CA LYS A 16 -41.40 -18.57 -146.55
C LYS A 16 -40.06 -18.05 -146.02
N ALA A 17 -39.30 -17.30 -146.81
CA ALA A 17 -38.02 -16.74 -146.36
C ALA A 17 -38.17 -15.80 -145.15
N ALA A 18 -39.27 -15.03 -145.06
CA ALA A 18 -39.59 -14.21 -143.90
C ALA A 18 -39.98 -15.03 -142.66
N LEU A 19 -40.64 -16.18 -142.83
CA LEU A 19 -40.91 -17.13 -141.75
C LEU A 19 -39.64 -17.86 -141.30
N ASP A 20 -38.80 -18.30 -142.23
CA ASP A 20 -37.50 -18.94 -141.96
C ASP A 20 -36.52 -17.95 -141.27
N ALA A 21 -36.64 -16.64 -141.54
CA ALA A 21 -35.93 -15.59 -140.83
C ALA A 21 -36.46 -15.41 -139.39
N ARG A 22 -37.79 -15.25 -139.22
CA ARG A 22 -38.43 -15.13 -137.90
C ARG A 22 -38.21 -16.36 -137.01
N ALA A 23 -38.12 -17.55 -137.59
CA ALA A 23 -37.76 -18.76 -136.84
C ALA A 23 -36.35 -18.64 -136.23
N LYS A 24 -35.37 -18.19 -137.02
CA LYS A 24 -33.99 -17.94 -136.55
C LYS A 24 -33.91 -16.82 -135.52
N GLU A 25 -34.69 -15.75 -135.69
CA GLU A 25 -34.81 -14.67 -134.70
C GLU A 25 -35.36 -15.19 -133.36
N LEU A 26 -36.43 -15.99 -133.41
CA LEU A 26 -37.00 -16.63 -132.22
C LEU A 26 -36.05 -17.63 -131.56
N ASP A 27 -35.30 -18.41 -132.33
CA ASP A 27 -34.32 -19.35 -131.78
C ASP A 27 -33.10 -18.63 -131.17
N ALA A 28 -32.64 -17.53 -131.78
CA ALA A 28 -31.63 -16.66 -131.18
C ALA A 28 -32.11 -16.02 -129.87
N LEU A 29 -33.36 -15.54 -129.82
CA LEU A 29 -33.96 -14.98 -128.60
C LEU A 29 -34.13 -16.03 -127.49
N LYS A 30 -34.48 -17.28 -127.82
CA LYS A 30 -34.51 -18.40 -126.84
C LYS A 30 -33.13 -18.64 -126.24
N VAL A 31 -32.09 -18.70 -127.08
CA VAL A 31 -30.70 -18.91 -126.63
C VAL A 31 -30.21 -17.76 -125.76
N GLN A 32 -30.56 -16.51 -126.10
CA GLN A 32 -30.27 -15.34 -125.26
C GLN A 32 -30.96 -15.44 -123.90
N LEU A 33 -32.27 -15.66 -123.87
CA LEU A 33 -33.07 -15.72 -122.63
C LEU A 33 -32.61 -16.87 -121.72
N GLU A 34 -32.29 -18.04 -122.28
CA GLU A 34 -31.74 -19.16 -121.51
C GLU A 34 -30.32 -18.84 -120.97
N SER A 35 -29.48 -18.10 -121.72
CA SER A 35 -28.18 -17.65 -121.21
C SER A 35 -28.28 -16.60 -120.10
N GLU A 36 -29.20 -15.63 -120.22
CA GLU A 36 -29.50 -14.64 -119.17
C GLU A 36 -30.03 -15.32 -117.92
N ARG A 37 -30.94 -16.29 -118.09
CA ARG A 37 -31.47 -17.11 -117.00
C ARG A 37 -30.35 -17.84 -116.26
N GLN A 38 -29.46 -18.54 -116.98
CA GLN A 38 -28.35 -19.27 -116.35
C GLN A 38 -27.39 -18.31 -115.60
N ASP A 39 -27.18 -17.10 -116.10
CA ASP A 39 -26.39 -16.08 -115.40
C ASP A 39 -27.09 -15.49 -114.17
N LEU A 40 -28.43 -15.36 -114.20
CA LEU A 40 -29.22 -15.00 -113.02
C LEU A 40 -29.22 -16.12 -111.97
N GLU A 41 -29.33 -17.39 -112.37
CA GLU A 41 -29.24 -18.56 -111.48
C GLU A 41 -27.85 -18.64 -110.81
N LYS A 42 -26.74 -18.41 -111.56
CA LYS A 42 -25.38 -18.29 -110.99
C LYS A 42 -25.26 -17.15 -109.98
N ARG A 43 -25.84 -15.98 -110.28
CA ARG A 43 -25.83 -14.80 -109.38
C ARG A 43 -26.65 -15.05 -108.12
N ALA A 44 -27.81 -15.70 -108.22
CA ALA A 44 -28.64 -16.09 -107.08
C ALA A 44 -27.90 -17.07 -106.16
N ALA A 45 -27.33 -18.14 -106.71
CA ALA A 45 -26.56 -19.13 -105.94
C ALA A 45 -25.35 -18.49 -105.22
N ARG A 46 -24.67 -17.52 -105.86
CA ARG A 46 -23.61 -16.73 -105.22
C ARG A 46 -24.13 -15.89 -104.05
N LEU A 47 -25.23 -15.14 -104.24
CA LEU A 47 -25.82 -14.29 -103.20
C LEU A 47 -26.39 -15.10 -102.03
N GLU A 48 -26.86 -16.33 -102.25
CA GLU A 48 -27.19 -17.27 -101.18
C GLU A 48 -25.96 -17.71 -100.38
N GLY A 49 -24.85 -18.01 -101.05
CA GLY A 49 -23.58 -18.34 -100.39
C GLY A 49 -23.06 -17.18 -99.54
N GLU A 50 -23.05 -15.95 -100.10
CA GLU A 50 -22.66 -14.74 -99.39
C GLU A 50 -23.59 -14.43 -98.21
N ARG A 51 -24.91 -14.67 -98.33
CA ARG A 51 -25.85 -14.58 -97.20
C ARG A 51 -25.54 -15.57 -96.08
N ARG A 52 -25.27 -16.84 -96.40
CA ARG A 52 -24.97 -17.88 -95.39
C ARG A 52 -23.65 -17.59 -94.67
N ALA A 53 -22.65 -17.06 -95.36
CA ALA A 53 -21.41 -16.60 -94.74
C ALA A 53 -21.67 -15.45 -93.74
N ILE A 54 -22.37 -14.39 -94.17
CA ILE A 54 -22.73 -13.25 -93.31
C ILE A 54 -23.59 -13.68 -92.11
N GLU A 55 -24.41 -14.73 -92.24
CA GLU A 55 -25.19 -15.28 -91.13
C GLU A 55 -24.29 -16.00 -90.10
N GLY A 56 -23.30 -16.78 -90.55
CA GLY A 56 -22.25 -17.37 -89.71
C GLY A 56 -21.40 -16.32 -88.99
N ASP A 57 -20.88 -15.32 -89.72
CA ASP A 57 -20.11 -14.19 -89.15
C ASP A 57 -20.90 -13.49 -88.02
N ARG A 58 -22.21 -13.35 -88.20
CA ARG A 58 -23.12 -12.76 -87.20
C ARG A 58 -23.34 -13.67 -85.98
N GLU A 59 -23.15 -14.98 -86.09
CA GLU A 59 -23.21 -15.91 -84.96
C GLU A 59 -21.90 -15.93 -84.18
N GLU A 60 -20.77 -15.93 -84.87
CA GLU A 60 -19.46 -15.77 -84.25
C GLU A 60 -19.36 -14.44 -83.48
N VAL A 61 -19.79 -13.32 -84.07
CA VAL A 61 -19.82 -12.01 -83.39
C VAL A 61 -20.82 -11.98 -82.22
N ARG A 62 -21.92 -12.74 -82.27
CA ARG A 62 -22.86 -12.90 -81.14
C ARG A 62 -22.21 -13.70 -79.99
N ALA A 63 -21.54 -14.81 -80.30
CA ALA A 63 -20.85 -15.64 -79.33
C ALA A 63 -19.65 -14.89 -78.67
N ALA A 64 -18.84 -14.19 -79.47
CA ALA A 64 -17.71 -13.39 -78.97
C ALA A 64 -18.16 -12.27 -78.02
N ARG A 65 -19.30 -11.61 -78.31
CA ARG A 65 -19.91 -10.62 -77.39
C ARG A 65 -20.37 -11.26 -76.09
N ALA A 66 -21.06 -12.40 -76.15
CA ALA A 66 -21.52 -13.11 -74.96
C ALA A 66 -20.35 -13.57 -74.06
N SER A 67 -19.22 -13.97 -74.64
CA SER A 67 -17.97 -14.23 -73.89
C SER A 67 -17.46 -12.95 -73.24
N ALA A 68 -17.29 -11.87 -73.99
CA ALA A 68 -16.78 -10.59 -73.45
C ALA A 68 -17.68 -10.01 -72.34
N ASP A 69 -19.00 -10.14 -72.45
CA ASP A 69 -19.96 -9.73 -71.41
C ASP A 69 -19.82 -10.60 -70.14
N HIS A 70 -19.52 -11.89 -70.28
CA HIS A 70 -19.20 -12.79 -69.16
C HIS A 70 -17.85 -12.45 -68.50
N ASP A 71 -16.79 -12.26 -69.29
CA ASP A 71 -15.47 -11.86 -68.79
C ASP A 71 -15.53 -10.51 -68.05
N LEU A 72 -16.29 -9.54 -68.59
CA LEU A 72 -16.56 -8.27 -67.93
C LEU A 72 -17.46 -8.40 -66.69
N ALA A 73 -18.27 -9.46 -66.54
CA ALA A 73 -19.00 -9.73 -65.31
C ALA A 73 -18.06 -10.26 -64.22
N THR A 74 -17.18 -11.21 -64.57
CA THR A 74 -16.14 -11.76 -63.68
C THR A 74 -15.20 -10.67 -63.18
N ILE A 75 -14.64 -9.84 -64.06
CA ILE A 75 -13.75 -8.72 -63.70
C ILE A 75 -14.44 -7.71 -62.75
N ARG A 76 -15.75 -7.50 -62.88
CA ARG A 76 -16.52 -6.64 -61.94
C ARG A 76 -16.67 -7.29 -60.57
N ALA A 77 -16.90 -8.60 -60.50
CA ALA A 77 -16.97 -9.34 -59.25
C ALA A 77 -15.62 -9.36 -58.53
N ASP A 78 -14.53 -9.66 -59.25
CA ASP A 78 -13.17 -9.66 -58.68
C ASP A 78 -12.76 -8.27 -58.17
N ARG A 79 -13.09 -7.21 -58.90
CA ARG A 79 -12.87 -5.84 -58.44
C ARG A 79 -13.67 -5.49 -57.17
N ALA A 80 -14.89 -6.00 -57.03
CA ALA A 80 -15.68 -5.82 -55.81
C ALA A 80 -15.07 -6.59 -54.62
N ASN A 81 -14.61 -7.83 -54.85
CA ASN A 81 -13.92 -8.64 -53.85
C ASN A 81 -12.62 -7.95 -53.37
N LEU A 82 -11.76 -7.52 -54.30
CA LEU A 82 -10.53 -6.79 -54.00
C LEU A 82 -10.80 -5.49 -53.23
N SER A 83 -11.87 -4.76 -53.55
CA SER A 83 -12.26 -3.55 -52.81
C SER A 83 -12.73 -3.86 -51.38
N ALA A 84 -13.39 -5.00 -51.15
CA ALA A 84 -13.79 -5.45 -49.82
C ALA A 84 -12.59 -5.94 -48.99
N GLU A 85 -11.63 -6.62 -49.61
CA GLU A 85 -10.36 -6.99 -48.98
C GLU A 85 -9.51 -5.76 -48.64
N GLN A 86 -9.43 -4.77 -49.53
CA GLN A 86 -8.76 -3.51 -49.25
C GLN A 86 -9.33 -2.79 -48.01
N SER A 87 -10.66 -2.78 -47.85
CA SER A 87 -11.29 -2.27 -46.62
C SER A 87 -10.84 -3.06 -45.39
N ARG A 88 -10.92 -4.40 -45.44
CA ARG A 88 -10.49 -5.26 -44.32
C ARG A 88 -9.02 -5.06 -43.94
N PHE A 89 -8.14 -4.86 -44.91
CA PHE A 89 -6.73 -4.54 -44.64
C PHE A 89 -6.55 -3.15 -44.02
N GLN A 90 -7.31 -2.15 -44.46
CA GLN A 90 -7.30 -0.82 -43.86
C GLN A 90 -7.83 -0.86 -42.41
N ASP A 91 -8.93 -1.58 -42.18
CA ASP A 91 -9.50 -1.78 -40.84
C ASP A 91 -8.52 -2.51 -39.92
N ALA A 92 -7.88 -3.59 -40.39
CA ALA A 92 -6.85 -4.30 -39.64
C ALA A 92 -5.61 -3.43 -39.35
N ALA A 93 -5.20 -2.56 -40.26
CA ALA A 93 -4.11 -1.61 -40.04
C ALA A 93 -4.47 -0.55 -38.99
N ASN A 94 -5.71 -0.05 -39.00
CA ASN A 94 -6.24 0.86 -37.97
C ASN A 94 -6.25 0.16 -36.59
N ASP A 95 -6.72 -1.09 -36.54
CA ASP A 95 -6.78 -1.93 -35.34
C ASP A 95 -5.39 -2.21 -34.75
N LEU A 96 -4.40 -2.50 -35.60
CA LEU A 96 -3.00 -2.67 -35.20
C LEU A 96 -2.42 -1.36 -34.66
N GLY A 97 -2.66 -0.22 -35.31
CA GLY A 97 -2.22 1.09 -34.83
C GLY A 97 -2.89 1.50 -33.50
N ALA A 98 -4.12 1.06 -33.23
CA ALA A 98 -4.77 1.25 -31.94
C ALA A 98 -4.13 0.37 -30.84
N ARG A 99 -3.84 -0.90 -31.14
CA ARG A 99 -3.14 -1.82 -30.21
C ARG A 99 -1.71 -1.35 -29.91
N GLU A 100 -0.99 -0.85 -30.90
CA GLU A 100 0.37 -0.34 -30.75
C GLU A 100 0.42 0.88 -29.80
N LYS A 101 -0.58 1.76 -29.86
CA LYS A 101 -0.73 2.88 -28.89
C LYS A 101 -1.04 2.36 -27.48
N ALA A 102 -1.99 1.44 -27.35
CA ALA A 102 -2.35 0.86 -26.05
C ALA A 102 -1.17 0.08 -25.41
N LEU A 103 -0.29 -0.53 -26.20
CA LEU A 103 0.94 -1.14 -25.72
C LEU A 103 1.93 -0.09 -25.19
N ARG A 104 2.18 0.99 -25.94
CA ARG A 104 3.05 2.10 -25.44
C ARG A 104 2.51 2.74 -24.17
N GLU A 105 1.21 2.94 -24.06
CA GLU A 105 0.56 3.44 -22.84
C GLU A 105 0.73 2.47 -21.66
N ALA A 106 0.68 1.15 -21.91
CA ALA A 106 0.94 0.13 -20.90
C ALA A 106 2.42 0.07 -20.49
N GLU A 107 3.36 0.20 -21.44
CA GLU A 107 4.80 0.25 -21.22
C GLU A 107 5.17 1.43 -20.29
N ILE A 108 4.74 2.66 -20.65
CA ILE A 108 4.95 3.86 -19.83
C ILE A 108 4.35 3.71 -18.41
N ASN A 109 3.20 3.05 -18.29
CA ASN A 109 2.58 2.79 -16.99
C ASN A 109 3.35 1.74 -16.17
N VAL A 110 3.99 0.75 -16.81
CA VAL A 110 4.89 -0.22 -16.14
C VAL A 110 6.16 0.48 -15.67
N GLU A 111 6.79 1.31 -16.50
CA GLU A 111 7.97 2.11 -16.12
C GLU A 111 7.68 3.02 -14.92
N ARG A 112 6.52 3.70 -14.90
CA ARG A 112 6.08 4.51 -13.76
C ARG A 112 5.90 3.66 -12.49
N LEU A 113 5.29 2.48 -12.61
CA LEU A 113 5.06 1.59 -11.46
C LEU A 113 6.36 1.01 -10.90
N ASP A 114 7.34 0.72 -11.74
CA ASP A 114 8.68 0.29 -11.32
C ASP A 114 9.42 1.42 -10.58
N GLN A 115 9.39 2.64 -11.11
CA GLN A 115 9.94 3.82 -10.43
C GLN A 115 9.27 4.09 -9.06
N GLU A 116 7.94 3.94 -8.97
CA GLU A 116 7.21 4.04 -7.70
C GLU A 116 7.55 2.90 -6.72
N MET A 117 7.78 1.68 -7.21
CA MET A 117 8.20 0.54 -6.39
C MET A 117 9.62 0.75 -5.85
N ILE A 118 10.57 1.11 -6.70
CA ILE A 118 11.96 1.43 -6.34
C ILE A 118 11.99 2.59 -5.33
N GLY A 119 11.18 3.64 -5.52
CA GLY A 119 11.02 4.74 -4.57
C GLY A 119 10.57 4.25 -3.19
N ARG A 120 9.49 3.44 -3.14
CA ARG A 120 8.98 2.87 -1.87
C ARG A 120 9.96 1.91 -1.20
N MET A 121 10.75 1.16 -1.96
CA MET A 121 11.80 0.29 -1.42
C MET A 121 12.91 1.10 -0.74
N ARG A 122 13.42 2.16 -1.41
CA ARG A 122 14.43 3.07 -0.83
C ARG A 122 13.89 3.82 0.40
N GLU A 123 12.63 4.23 0.38
CA GLU A 123 11.95 4.79 1.55
C GLU A 123 11.86 3.81 2.72
N ALA A 124 11.56 2.53 2.45
CA ALA A 124 11.49 1.51 3.48
C ALA A 124 12.88 1.21 4.05
N GLU A 125 13.89 1.05 3.20
CA GLU A 125 15.30 0.88 3.55
C GLU A 125 15.81 2.02 4.45
N ALA A 126 15.54 3.27 4.10
CA ALA A 126 15.88 4.44 4.92
C ALA A 126 15.16 4.44 6.29
N LYS A 127 13.90 3.98 6.34
CA LYS A 127 13.13 3.84 7.60
C LYS A 127 13.69 2.72 8.48
N PHE A 128 14.10 1.59 7.89
CA PHE A 128 14.79 0.51 8.63
C PHE A 128 16.15 0.97 9.17
N LEU A 129 16.95 1.69 8.37
CA LEU A 129 18.24 2.23 8.81
C LEU A 129 18.07 3.20 10.00
N ALA A 130 17.05 4.07 9.95
CA ALA A 130 16.73 4.98 11.04
C ALA A 130 16.26 4.26 12.34
N ILE A 131 15.61 3.10 12.21
CA ILE A 131 15.26 2.25 13.37
C ILE A 131 16.51 1.59 13.94
N VAL A 132 17.38 1.00 13.10
CA VAL A 132 18.63 0.35 13.53
C VAL A 132 19.55 1.34 14.26
N ASN A 133 19.74 2.54 13.73
CA ASN A 133 20.54 3.57 14.37
C ASN A 133 19.98 3.95 15.76
N ARG A 134 18.65 4.06 15.89
CA ARG A 134 17.97 4.34 17.16
C ARG A 134 18.09 3.18 18.16
N GLU A 135 18.09 1.94 17.69
CA GLU A 135 18.33 0.77 18.54
C GLU A 135 19.79 0.73 19.01
N GLU A 136 20.76 1.09 18.16
CA GLU A 136 22.16 1.25 18.55
C GLU A 136 22.37 2.38 19.58
N GLU A 137 21.72 3.54 19.40
CA GLU A 137 21.70 4.62 20.40
C GLU A 137 21.19 4.12 21.76
N LEU A 138 20.08 3.34 21.78
CA LEU A 138 19.52 2.79 23.02
C LEU A 138 20.43 1.74 23.67
N VAL A 139 21.09 0.89 22.88
CA VAL A 139 22.08 -0.09 23.37
C VAL A 139 23.32 0.60 23.94
N ASN A 140 23.79 1.67 23.31
CA ASN A 140 24.90 2.47 23.81
C ASN A 140 24.54 3.17 25.13
N LEU A 141 23.37 3.81 25.20
CA LEU A 141 22.86 4.38 26.45
C LEU A 141 22.73 3.33 27.57
N GLN A 142 22.23 2.12 27.28
CA GLN A 142 22.16 1.04 28.27
C GLN A 142 23.56 0.62 28.77
N ARG A 143 24.55 0.58 27.89
CA ARG A 143 25.95 0.30 28.27
C ARG A 143 26.52 1.41 29.16
N ASP A 144 26.28 2.67 28.82
CA ASP A 144 26.74 3.82 29.60
C ASP A 144 26.10 3.86 30.99
N TRP A 145 24.80 3.54 31.09
CA TRP A 145 24.10 3.39 32.38
C TRP A 145 24.65 2.24 33.24
N LEU A 146 25.03 1.11 32.63
CA LEU A 146 25.67 0.00 33.36
C LEU A 146 27.05 0.41 33.90
N VAL A 147 27.89 1.03 33.07
CA VAL A 147 29.21 1.52 33.50
C VAL A 147 29.07 2.57 34.61
N ALA A 148 28.12 3.51 34.50
CA ALA A 148 27.85 4.51 35.53
C ALA A 148 27.30 3.92 36.84
N PHE A 149 26.61 2.78 36.77
CA PHE A 149 26.20 2.03 37.95
C PHE A 149 27.38 1.28 38.59
N GLU A 150 28.20 0.58 37.80
CA GLU A 150 29.38 -0.14 38.27
C GLU A 150 30.39 0.79 38.94
N THR A 151 30.66 1.98 38.39
CA THR A 151 31.54 2.97 39.03
C THR A 151 30.96 3.48 40.35
N ARG A 152 29.66 3.77 40.40
CA ARG A 152 28.99 4.20 41.63
C ARG A 152 28.95 3.10 42.69
N GLU A 153 28.86 1.84 42.30
CA GLU A 153 28.96 0.71 43.23
C GLU A 153 30.38 0.59 43.79
N GLN A 154 31.41 0.79 42.96
CA GLN A 154 32.82 0.84 43.40
C GLN A 154 33.06 1.99 44.40
N GLU A 155 32.57 3.20 44.11
CA GLU A 155 32.59 4.34 45.04
C GLU A 155 31.95 4.00 46.38
N LEU A 156 30.75 3.39 46.37
CA LEU A 156 30.05 2.98 47.59
C LEU A 156 30.82 1.91 48.38
N ARG A 157 31.42 0.92 47.70
CA ARG A 157 32.28 -0.09 48.35
C ARG A 157 33.46 0.59 49.05
N THR A 158 34.20 1.46 48.36
CA THR A 158 35.31 2.23 48.94
C THR A 158 34.87 3.12 50.11
N ILE A 159 33.70 3.75 50.04
CA ILE A 159 33.15 4.52 51.17
C ILE A 159 32.85 3.61 52.37
N THR A 160 32.26 2.42 52.17
CA THR A 160 32.00 1.47 53.26
C THR A 160 33.28 0.89 53.87
N GLU A 161 34.33 0.73 53.08
CA GLU A 161 35.66 0.31 53.54
C GLU A 161 36.33 1.40 54.39
N GLN A 162 36.29 2.66 53.94
CA GLN A 162 36.77 3.82 54.71
C GLN A 162 35.97 4.02 56.01
N MET A 163 34.65 3.85 55.98
CA MET A 163 33.80 3.90 57.18
C MET A 163 34.13 2.77 58.16
N ARG A 164 34.42 1.55 57.66
CA ARG A 164 34.85 0.42 58.50
C ARG A 164 36.20 0.71 59.16
N ALA A 165 37.21 1.10 58.38
CA ALA A 165 38.54 1.42 58.91
C ALA A 165 38.48 2.53 59.98
N ARG A 166 37.75 3.62 59.71
CA ARG A 166 37.55 4.70 60.71
C ARG A 166 36.78 4.25 61.95
N ASN A 167 35.88 3.28 61.83
CA ASN A 167 35.18 2.70 62.97
C ASN A 167 36.08 1.74 63.78
N GLU A 168 36.99 1.01 63.11
CA GLU A 168 38.02 0.19 63.73
C GLU A 168 39.01 1.09 64.51
N GLU A 169 39.58 2.13 63.88
CA GLU A 169 40.38 3.19 64.54
C GLU A 169 39.64 3.79 65.75
N SER A 170 38.36 4.14 65.59
CA SER A 170 37.52 4.66 66.67
C SER A 170 37.38 3.63 67.81
N SER A 171 37.21 2.35 67.50
CA SER A 171 37.08 1.30 68.52
C SER A 171 38.40 1.04 69.27
N GLU A 172 39.55 1.17 68.63
CA GLU A 172 40.87 1.12 69.27
C GLU A 172 41.09 2.34 70.20
N LEU A 173 40.66 3.53 69.77
CA LEU A 173 40.66 4.72 70.62
C LEU A 173 39.73 4.57 71.85
N HIS A 174 38.52 4.03 71.68
CA HIS A 174 37.64 3.74 72.82
C HIS A 174 38.22 2.63 73.73
N GLY A 175 38.88 1.62 73.17
CA GLY A 175 39.57 0.58 73.94
C GLY A 175 40.74 1.11 74.77
N SER A 176 41.56 1.99 74.20
CA SER A 176 42.66 2.65 74.92
C SER A 176 42.17 3.64 75.98
N LEU A 177 41.09 4.39 75.72
CA LEU A 177 40.41 5.20 76.73
C LEU A 177 39.88 4.35 77.89
N ALA A 178 39.16 3.27 77.61
CA ALA A 178 38.61 2.37 78.63
C ALA A 178 39.71 1.67 79.45
N HIS A 179 40.86 1.36 78.84
CA HIS A 179 42.03 0.85 79.55
C HIS A 179 42.61 1.91 80.51
N LEU A 180 42.74 3.16 80.05
CA LEU A 180 43.24 4.28 80.85
C LEU A 180 42.27 4.67 81.99
N GLU A 181 40.96 4.59 81.76
CA GLU A 181 39.96 4.67 82.83
C GLU A 181 40.07 3.53 83.86
N SER A 182 40.46 2.32 83.43
CA SER A 182 40.70 1.22 84.36
C SER A 182 41.91 1.51 85.24
N ILE A 183 43.02 1.99 84.66
CA ILE A 183 44.21 2.39 85.41
C ILE A 183 43.86 3.47 86.44
N PHE A 184 43.12 4.51 86.05
CA PHE A 184 42.68 5.53 87.00
C PHE A 184 41.73 4.98 88.06
N ARG A 185 40.83 4.04 87.74
CA ARG A 185 39.99 3.37 88.73
C ARG A 185 40.83 2.59 89.74
N ASP A 186 41.75 1.74 89.27
CA ASP A 186 42.67 0.97 90.10
C ASP A 186 43.54 1.87 91.01
N GLU A 187 44.00 3.02 90.49
CA GLU A 187 44.70 4.04 91.28
C GLU A 187 43.79 4.72 92.32
N THR A 188 42.54 5.09 91.97
CA THR A 188 41.61 5.66 92.94
C THR A 188 41.20 4.67 94.04
N ASP A 189 41.02 3.39 93.72
CA ASP A 189 40.74 2.35 94.72
C ASP A 189 41.95 2.08 95.61
N ARG A 190 43.16 2.14 95.06
CA ARG A 190 44.41 2.08 95.84
C ARG A 190 44.57 3.28 96.77
N LEU A 191 44.29 4.50 96.30
CA LEU A 191 44.29 5.71 97.12
C LEU A 191 43.17 5.67 98.17
N ALA A 192 41.99 5.12 97.86
CA ALA A 192 40.90 4.92 98.82
C ALA A 192 41.26 3.86 99.87
N ALA A 193 41.96 2.79 99.51
CA ALA A 193 42.48 1.79 100.44
C ALA A 193 43.54 2.41 101.37
N GLN A 194 44.48 3.20 100.83
CA GLN A 194 45.46 3.94 101.63
C GLN A 194 44.78 4.95 102.58
N ARG A 195 43.74 5.66 102.13
CA ARG A 195 42.94 6.54 103.00
C ARG A 195 42.23 5.77 104.10
N ARG A 196 41.67 4.59 103.84
CA ARG A 196 41.08 3.71 104.88
C ARG A 196 42.14 3.22 105.87
N GLU A 197 43.33 2.89 105.40
CA GLU A 197 44.46 2.48 106.26
C GLU A 197 44.98 3.64 107.13
N LEU A 198 45.05 4.85 106.58
CA LEU A 198 45.39 6.07 107.33
C LEU A 198 44.30 6.43 108.34
N ALA A 199 43.02 6.40 107.95
CA ALA A 199 41.90 6.62 108.86
C ALA A 199 41.88 5.60 110.01
N ALA A 200 42.19 4.32 109.76
CA ALA A 200 42.33 3.32 110.83
C ALA A 200 43.51 3.60 111.77
N LYS A 201 44.61 4.20 111.27
CA LYS A 201 45.74 4.68 112.09
C LYS A 201 45.36 5.94 112.88
N GLU A 202 44.58 6.84 112.30
CA GLU A 202 44.02 8.02 112.98
C GLU A 202 43.03 7.60 114.08
N GLU A 203 42.13 6.64 113.83
CA GLU A 203 41.25 6.06 114.86
C GLU A 203 42.05 5.38 115.98
N SER A 204 43.12 4.66 115.64
CA SER A 204 44.04 4.07 116.62
C SER A 204 44.76 5.14 117.45
N LEU A 205 45.22 6.24 116.83
CA LEU A 205 45.81 7.38 117.51
C LEU A 205 44.78 8.13 118.39
N LEU A 206 43.53 8.27 117.94
CA LEU A 206 42.45 8.86 118.72
C LEU A 206 42.04 7.96 119.89
N GLN A 207 42.08 6.63 119.75
CA GLN A 207 41.94 5.70 120.86
C GLN A 207 43.12 5.82 121.84
N ALA A 208 44.36 5.90 121.36
CA ALA A 208 45.53 6.14 122.21
C ALA A 208 45.45 7.50 122.94
N GLN A 209 44.95 8.55 122.30
CA GLN A 209 44.66 9.84 122.93
C GLN A 209 43.55 9.73 123.99
N ARG A 210 42.48 8.96 123.75
CA ARG A 210 41.44 8.69 124.77
C ARG A 210 41.98 7.88 125.95
N TYR A 211 42.89 6.93 125.71
CA TYR A 211 43.60 6.22 126.78
C TYR A 211 44.54 7.15 127.56
N LEU A 212 45.23 8.09 126.90
CA LEU A 212 46.03 9.11 127.59
C LEU A 212 45.16 10.10 128.38
N ALA A 213 44.02 10.54 127.85
CA ALA A 213 43.07 11.39 128.56
C ALA A 213 42.52 10.70 129.82
N THR A 214 42.07 9.45 129.69
CA THR A 214 41.57 8.66 130.85
C THR A 214 42.66 8.22 131.85
N VAL A 215 43.95 8.42 131.51
CA VAL A 215 45.09 8.29 132.44
C VAL A 215 45.51 9.64 133.06
N LEU A 216 45.09 10.78 132.49
CA LEU A 216 45.47 12.14 132.93
C LEU A 216 44.33 12.93 133.57
N GLU A 217 43.06 12.59 133.35
CA GLU A 217 41.87 13.19 134.00
C GLU A 217 41.68 12.72 135.46
N GLY A 218 42.80 12.57 136.17
CA GLY A 218 42.90 12.53 137.63
C GLY A 218 43.23 13.89 138.25
N ALA A 219 43.04 14.99 137.50
CA ALA A 219 43.26 16.37 137.93
C ALA A 219 42.18 17.30 137.34
N ASP A 220 41.89 18.38 138.08
CA ASP A 220 40.79 19.34 137.84
C ASP A 220 41.25 20.55 136.98
N VAL A 221 40.32 21.51 136.77
CA VAL A 221 40.42 22.86 136.16
C VAL A 221 39.90 22.97 134.71
N GLY A 222 38.98 23.93 134.52
CA GLY A 222 38.32 24.22 133.24
C GLY A 222 38.79 25.50 132.50
N PRO A 223 37.90 26.45 132.14
CA PRO A 223 37.80 26.90 130.74
C PRO A 223 38.21 28.35 130.45
N ARG A 224 38.46 28.70 129.16
CA ARG A 224 38.08 30.01 128.58
C ARG A 224 38.02 30.05 127.02
N GLU A 225 37.69 31.23 126.47
CA GLU A 225 37.09 31.60 125.16
C GLU A 225 38.10 32.13 124.11
N ALA A 226 37.56 32.63 122.97
CA ALA A 226 38.14 33.54 121.94
C ALA A 226 38.83 32.90 120.70
N GLU A 227 38.80 33.45 119.47
CA GLU A 227 37.96 34.52 118.85
C GLU A 227 37.90 34.41 117.28
N ARG A 228 37.19 35.32 116.58
CA ARG A 228 37.01 35.38 115.09
C ARG A 228 38.15 36.16 114.38
N PRO A 229 38.40 35.99 113.05
CA PRO A 229 37.77 36.85 112.01
C PRO A 229 37.58 36.25 110.58
N SER A 230 37.15 37.09 109.63
CA SER A 230 37.03 36.93 108.14
C SER A 230 37.07 38.36 107.52
N PRO A 231 36.78 38.66 106.22
CA PRO A 231 36.84 37.97 104.91
C PRO A 231 37.77 38.76 103.91
N PRO A 232 37.28 39.43 102.82
CA PRO A 232 36.89 39.01 101.44
C PRO A 232 38.11 39.06 100.45
N PRO A 233 38.09 39.43 99.13
CA PRO A 233 37.09 39.47 98.00
C PRO A 233 37.46 38.47 96.85
N ALA A 234 36.82 38.28 95.67
CA ALA A 234 35.70 38.87 94.88
C ALA A 234 36.06 39.86 93.70
N ASP A 235 35.73 39.49 92.43
CA ASP A 235 35.63 40.35 91.21
C ASP A 235 34.73 39.69 90.11
N GLU A 236 34.22 40.44 89.11
CA GLU A 236 33.13 40.01 88.19
C GLU A 236 33.32 40.42 86.67
N PRO A 237 32.30 40.57 85.76
CA PRO A 237 32.20 39.85 84.48
C PRO A 237 32.62 40.64 83.21
N PRO A 238 32.37 40.10 81.98
CA PRO A 238 31.31 40.74 81.16
C PRO A 238 30.47 39.79 80.24
N ALA A 239 29.41 40.37 79.64
CA ALA A 239 28.55 39.82 78.55
C ALA A 239 28.76 40.70 77.26
N PRO A 240 27.96 40.69 76.14
CA PRO A 240 26.61 40.13 75.87
C PRO A 240 26.39 39.53 74.43
N THR A 241 25.11 39.44 73.97
CA THR A 241 24.60 39.19 72.58
C THR A 241 24.87 37.80 71.94
N GLU A 242 24.03 37.21 71.06
CA GLU A 242 22.71 37.54 70.48
C GLU A 242 21.93 36.27 70.00
N SER A 243 20.62 36.45 69.71
CA SER A 243 19.59 35.67 68.95
C SER A 243 19.98 34.54 67.95
N PRO A 244 19.05 33.66 67.42
CA PRO A 244 17.59 33.48 67.62
C PRO A 244 17.20 31.95 67.85
N PRO A 245 15.97 31.42 67.58
CA PRO A 245 15.55 30.06 68.01
C PRO A 245 15.65 28.96 66.92
N PRO A 246 15.42 27.67 67.27
CA PRO A 246 15.09 26.64 66.27
C PRO A 246 13.72 26.93 65.60
N PRO A 247 13.58 26.72 64.28
CA PRO A 247 12.34 27.01 63.56
C PRO A 247 11.23 25.97 63.82
N MET A 248 9.98 26.43 63.74
CA MET A 248 8.79 25.55 63.67
C MET A 248 8.76 24.73 62.37
N PRO A 249 8.01 23.61 62.32
CA PRO A 249 7.76 22.91 61.07
C PRO A 249 7.10 23.82 60.02
N ILE A 250 7.50 23.66 58.75
CA ILE A 250 6.79 24.25 57.63
C ILE A 250 5.40 23.60 57.58
N SER A 251 4.36 24.43 57.72
CA SER A 251 2.97 23.98 57.84
C SER A 251 2.44 23.42 56.53
N ALA A 252 1.52 22.47 56.63
CA ALA A 252 0.66 22.11 55.50
C ALA A 252 -0.29 23.28 55.18
N ALA A 253 -0.14 23.84 53.98
CA ALA A 253 -1.00 24.87 53.39
C ALA A 253 -0.75 24.86 51.87
N THR A 254 -1.74 24.89 50.98
CA THR A 254 -3.21 24.83 51.15
C THR A 254 -3.81 24.17 49.90
N VAL A 255 -4.88 23.40 50.05
CA VAL A 255 -5.73 22.99 48.93
C VAL A 255 -6.73 24.11 48.64
N PRO A 256 -6.72 24.68 47.43
CA PRO A 256 -7.93 24.85 46.62
C PRO A 256 -7.98 23.66 45.63
N GLU A 257 -9.01 22.82 45.60
CA GLU A 257 -10.44 23.08 45.32
C GLU A 257 -10.68 23.66 43.91
N PRO A 258 -11.80 23.27 43.27
CA PRO A 258 -11.67 22.65 41.96
C PRO A 258 -12.13 23.54 40.81
N VAL A 259 -11.59 23.27 39.63
CA VAL A 259 -12.13 23.79 38.36
C VAL A 259 -12.89 22.65 37.69
N GLU A 260 -14.22 22.69 37.80
CA GLU A 260 -15.11 21.84 37.01
C GLU A 260 -15.14 22.32 35.55
N ALA A 261 -15.38 21.38 34.63
CA ALA A 261 -15.63 21.59 33.20
C ALA A 261 -14.43 22.20 32.41
N GLU A 262 -14.29 21.96 31.10
CA GLU A 262 -15.30 21.57 30.11
C GLU A 262 -14.66 20.72 28.98
N ASN A 263 -15.50 20.10 28.14
CA ASN A 263 -15.12 19.49 26.86
C ASN A 263 -14.15 18.29 26.89
N THR A 264 -14.52 17.25 27.66
CA THR A 264 -14.29 15.87 27.21
C THR A 264 -15.37 15.52 26.16
N PRO A 265 -15.07 15.39 24.86
CA PRO A 265 -16.03 14.78 23.94
C PRO A 265 -16.21 13.30 24.27
N GLU A 266 -17.45 12.81 24.20
CA GLU A 266 -17.73 11.39 24.45
C GLU A 266 -16.98 10.48 23.47
N PRO A 267 -16.55 9.27 23.89
CA PRO A 267 -15.96 8.30 22.98
C PRO A 267 -17.04 7.69 22.07
N GLU A 268 -17.26 8.30 20.89
CA GLU A 268 -18.20 7.76 19.89
C GLU A 268 -17.93 6.27 19.61
N PRO A 269 -19.00 5.44 19.46
CA PRO A 269 -18.86 4.02 19.21
C PRO A 269 -18.21 3.76 17.85
N ARG A 270 -16.96 3.26 17.90
CA ARG A 270 -16.04 3.09 16.77
C ARG A 270 -16.73 2.51 15.51
N PRO A 271 -16.80 3.25 14.37
CA PRO A 271 -17.41 2.75 13.13
C PRO A 271 -16.59 1.67 12.40
N THR A 272 -15.53 1.15 13.03
CA THR A 272 -14.70 0.06 12.51
C THR A 272 -15.48 -1.24 12.28
N VAL A 273 -16.52 -1.49 13.08
CA VAL A 273 -17.40 -2.67 12.93
C VAL A 273 -18.15 -2.61 11.60
N ALA A 274 -18.85 -1.50 11.33
CA ALA A 274 -19.60 -1.32 10.09
C ALA A 274 -18.73 -1.42 8.83
N ARG A 275 -17.47 -0.93 8.88
CA ARG A 275 -16.51 -1.09 7.76
C ARG A 275 -16.15 -2.55 7.50
N ALA A 276 -15.82 -3.32 8.54
CA ALA A 276 -15.49 -4.74 8.40
C ALA A 276 -16.70 -5.53 7.89
N GLU A 277 -17.87 -5.31 8.50
CA GLU A 277 -19.12 -5.97 8.16
C GLU A 277 -19.58 -5.68 6.72
N ALA A 278 -19.34 -4.44 6.23
CA ALA A 278 -19.56 -4.07 4.83
C ALA A 278 -18.60 -4.81 3.87
N MET A 279 -17.33 -4.97 4.23
CA MET A 279 -16.36 -5.73 3.44
C MET A 279 -16.72 -7.22 3.39
N ASP A 280 -17.12 -7.82 4.50
CA ASP A 280 -17.51 -9.23 4.57
C ASP A 280 -18.81 -9.54 3.82
N ARG A 281 -19.78 -8.61 3.82
CA ARG A 281 -21.00 -8.74 3.00
C ARG A 281 -20.70 -8.56 1.52
N LEU A 282 -19.90 -7.55 1.14
CA LEU A 282 -19.53 -7.32 -0.26
C LEU A 282 -18.75 -8.50 -0.84
N THR A 283 -17.82 -9.08 -0.07
CA THR A 283 -17.03 -10.25 -0.49
C THR A 283 -17.93 -11.45 -0.75
N ARG A 284 -18.82 -11.80 0.20
CA ARG A 284 -19.81 -12.88 0.02
C ARG A 284 -20.73 -12.63 -1.18
N ALA A 285 -21.18 -11.40 -1.40
CA ALA A 285 -22.01 -11.03 -2.56
C ALA A 285 -21.27 -11.21 -3.90
N VAL A 286 -19.99 -10.83 -3.97
CA VAL A 286 -19.13 -11.06 -5.17
C VAL A 286 -18.90 -12.55 -5.43
N GLU A 287 -18.69 -13.36 -4.38
CA GLU A 287 -18.52 -14.82 -4.53
C GLU A 287 -19.80 -15.54 -4.93
N ALA A 288 -20.95 -15.11 -4.42
CA ALA A 288 -22.26 -15.63 -4.84
C ALA A 288 -22.55 -15.23 -6.30
N TRP A 289 -22.23 -13.99 -6.70
CA TRP A 289 -22.36 -13.50 -8.07
C TRP A 289 -21.48 -14.29 -9.05
N LYS A 290 -20.21 -14.56 -8.71
CA LYS A 290 -19.32 -15.42 -9.49
C LYS A 290 -19.94 -16.82 -9.68
N ARG A 291 -20.34 -17.48 -8.60
CA ARG A 291 -20.98 -18.81 -8.66
C ARG A 291 -22.24 -18.83 -9.55
N SER A 292 -23.08 -17.80 -9.48
CA SER A 292 -24.29 -17.70 -10.30
C SER A 292 -24.03 -17.28 -11.76
N ARG A 293 -22.92 -16.59 -12.04
CA ARG A 293 -22.42 -16.34 -13.41
C ARG A 293 -21.94 -17.64 -14.03
N ASP A 294 -21.15 -18.39 -13.27
CA ASP A 294 -20.50 -19.63 -13.71
C ASP A 294 -21.53 -20.77 -13.85
N SER A 295 -22.67 -20.68 -13.16
CA SER A 295 -23.87 -21.48 -13.39
C SER A 295 -24.81 -20.92 -14.48
N GLY A 296 -24.36 -19.99 -15.32
CA GLY A 296 -25.06 -19.54 -16.52
C GLY A 296 -26.30 -18.65 -16.32
N ARG A 297 -26.56 -18.07 -15.13
CA ARG A 297 -27.66 -17.10 -14.97
C ARG A 297 -27.27 -15.74 -15.56
N ASN A 298 -28.25 -14.98 -16.05
CA ASN A 298 -28.04 -13.58 -16.41
C ASN A 298 -27.81 -12.73 -15.15
N VAL A 299 -26.56 -12.37 -14.88
CA VAL A 299 -26.14 -11.59 -13.70
C VAL A 299 -25.68 -10.17 -14.05
N GLY A 300 -26.12 -9.64 -15.18
CA GLY A 300 -25.70 -8.32 -15.70
C GLY A 300 -26.08 -7.16 -14.78
N GLU A 301 -27.32 -7.14 -14.29
CA GLU A 301 -27.81 -6.09 -13.37
C GLU A 301 -27.12 -6.17 -12.01
N MET A 302 -26.91 -7.38 -11.49
CA MET A 302 -26.21 -7.62 -10.22
C MET A 302 -24.73 -7.22 -10.27
N ARG A 303 -24.09 -7.24 -11.45
CA ARG A 303 -22.75 -6.68 -11.66
C ARG A 303 -22.74 -5.17 -11.47
N ASN A 304 -23.78 -4.48 -11.92
CA ASN A 304 -23.89 -3.03 -11.79
C ASN A 304 -24.18 -2.61 -10.34
N THR A 305 -25.06 -3.31 -9.62
CA THR A 305 -25.29 -3.03 -8.19
C THR A 305 -24.08 -3.38 -7.32
N LEU A 306 -23.32 -4.45 -7.63
CA LEU A 306 -22.04 -4.73 -6.97
C LEU A 306 -20.99 -3.64 -7.22
N LYS A 307 -20.97 -3.03 -8.41
CA LYS A 307 -20.10 -1.87 -8.69
C LYS A 307 -20.48 -0.71 -7.79
N ILE A 308 -21.76 -0.33 -7.74
CA ILE A 308 -22.26 0.77 -6.90
C ILE A 308 -21.99 0.48 -5.40
N ALA A 309 -22.10 -0.78 -4.96
CA ALA A 309 -21.77 -1.19 -3.60
C ALA A 309 -20.27 -1.02 -3.27
N LYS A 310 -19.38 -1.35 -4.21
CA LYS A 310 -17.93 -1.10 -4.09
C LYS A 310 -17.62 0.39 -4.07
N ASP A 311 -18.23 1.17 -4.96
CA ASP A 311 -18.03 2.62 -5.05
C ASP A 311 -18.53 3.32 -3.75
N ALA A 312 -19.64 2.83 -3.17
CA ALA A 312 -20.14 3.27 -1.86
C ALA A 312 -19.20 2.89 -0.69
N LEU A 313 -18.60 1.70 -0.71
CA LEU A 313 -17.58 1.26 0.26
C LEU A 313 -16.34 2.17 0.21
N GLN A 314 -15.88 2.52 -1.00
CA GLN A 314 -14.75 3.44 -1.20
C GLN A 314 -15.09 4.87 -0.75
N ALA A 315 -16.34 5.31 -0.92
CA ALA A 315 -16.85 6.59 -0.41
C ALA A 315 -17.15 6.60 1.12
N GLY A 316 -16.79 5.54 1.85
CA GLY A 316 -17.02 5.43 3.30
C GLY A 316 -18.48 5.22 3.73
N LYS A 317 -19.41 5.00 2.80
CA LYS A 317 -20.85 4.89 3.06
C LYS A 317 -21.24 3.44 3.33
N TYR A 318 -20.73 2.89 4.45
CA TYR A 318 -20.79 1.47 4.80
C TYR A 318 -22.21 0.90 4.81
N GLU A 319 -23.20 1.61 5.36
CA GLU A 319 -24.61 1.18 5.35
C GLU A 319 -25.21 1.00 3.95
N THR A 320 -24.90 1.91 3.00
CA THR A 320 -25.35 1.73 1.62
C THR A 320 -24.62 0.61 0.90
N ALA A 321 -23.33 0.38 1.20
CA ALA A 321 -22.60 -0.78 0.69
C ALA A 321 -23.19 -2.10 1.22
N ILE A 322 -23.52 -2.16 2.52
CA ILE A 322 -24.20 -3.27 3.18
C ILE A 322 -25.55 -3.54 2.51
N ARG A 323 -26.43 -2.53 2.39
CA ARG A 323 -27.77 -2.72 1.80
C ARG A 323 -27.72 -3.18 0.34
N LEU A 324 -26.78 -2.69 -0.46
CA LEU A 324 -26.61 -3.13 -1.85
C LEU A 324 -26.02 -4.54 -1.95
N ALA A 325 -25.06 -4.89 -1.09
CA ALA A 325 -24.50 -6.25 -1.04
C ALA A 325 -25.52 -7.29 -0.54
N THR A 326 -26.33 -6.95 0.47
CA THR A 326 -27.44 -7.79 0.93
C THR A 326 -28.49 -7.96 -0.15
N LYS A 327 -28.91 -6.88 -0.84
CA LYS A 327 -29.85 -7.01 -1.98
C LYS A 327 -29.31 -7.97 -3.04
N VAL A 328 -28.04 -7.88 -3.41
CA VAL A 328 -27.42 -8.81 -4.37
C VAL A 328 -27.41 -10.25 -3.83
N LEU A 329 -27.19 -10.47 -2.54
CA LEU A 329 -27.29 -11.79 -1.92
C LEU A 329 -28.72 -12.35 -1.94
N ASP A 330 -29.73 -11.52 -1.69
CA ASP A 330 -31.15 -11.88 -1.73
C ASP A 330 -31.61 -12.18 -3.18
N ASP A 331 -31.26 -11.31 -4.13
CA ASP A 331 -31.46 -11.51 -5.59
C ASP A 331 -30.71 -12.76 -6.12
N LEU A 332 -29.71 -13.27 -5.38
CA LEU A 332 -28.93 -14.47 -5.69
C LEU A 332 -29.40 -15.74 -4.95
N GLN A 333 -30.21 -15.62 -3.89
CA GLN A 333 -30.73 -16.80 -3.21
C GLN A 333 -31.52 -17.64 -4.24
N PRO A 334 -31.33 -18.98 -4.29
CA PRO A 334 -32.32 -19.80 -4.95
C PRO A 334 -33.66 -19.54 -4.27
N ALA A 335 -34.74 -19.42 -5.03
CA ALA A 335 -36.08 -19.35 -4.46
C ALA A 335 -36.33 -20.64 -3.68
N VAL A 336 -36.14 -20.62 -2.36
CA VAL A 336 -36.49 -21.70 -1.44
C VAL A 336 -38.00 -21.68 -1.28
N LEU A 337 -38.68 -22.07 -2.36
CA LEU A 337 -40.10 -22.30 -2.37
C LEU A 337 -40.42 -23.44 -1.41
N ALA A 338 -41.31 -23.12 -0.47
CA ALA A 338 -42.33 -23.99 0.10
C ALA A 338 -42.20 -25.49 -0.22
N ARG A 339 -41.90 -26.26 0.83
CA ARG A 339 -42.50 -27.57 1.06
C ARG A 339 -43.55 -27.45 2.14
#